data_AF-A0A2V6RGU8-F1
#
_entry.id   AF-A0A2V6RGU8-F1
#
_cell.length_a   1.000
_cell.length_b   1.000
_cell.length_c   1.000
_cell.angle_alpha   90.00
_cell.angle_beta   90.00
_cell.angle_gamma   90.00
#
_symmetry.space_group_name_H-M   'P 1'
#
loop_
_entity.id
_entity.type
_entity.pdbx_description
1 polymer ?
#
loop_
_entity_poly.entity_id
_entity_poly.type
_entity_poly.pdbx_seq_one_letter_code
_entity_poly.pdbx_strand_id
1 'polypeptide(L)'
;RAARAQRHLDSLTKPPGSLGRLEELARRLVEIRGGAAPAVERPVIFTFAGDHGVVEEGVSAYPQVVTAQMVENFLHGGAGVNVLARQAGARVVVADLGVATPLSARAGLVSRRVADGTRNIARGPAMTREQAVAAIEVGAELAEAVIADGADLLGLGEMGIGNTTAASAVTAAITGAPVEAVTGRGTGIDDATWRRKVEVVGRALARNRPDRADGLDVLASVGGFEIGGLAGVALAGAAHRVPVALDGFVATAAGLIAVAIAPAARHFLFASHRSVEPGHAAALGHLGLEPYLDLGMRLGEGTGAALFVHLARAAARIYTEMATFKSAGVDERCEA
;
A
#
# COMPACT_ATOMS: atom_id res chain seq x y z
N ARG A 1 -2.64 22.89 -13.28
CA ARG A 1 -2.41 21.56 -13.88
C ARG A 1 -3.72 20.77 -13.92
N ALA A 2 -4.32 20.50 -12.76
CA ALA A 2 -5.67 19.95 -12.58
C ALA A 2 -6.72 20.46 -13.58
N ALA A 3 -6.95 21.78 -13.58
CA ALA A 3 -7.96 22.40 -14.44
C ALA A 3 -7.67 22.25 -15.95
N ARG A 4 -6.40 22.18 -16.36
CA ARG A 4 -6.05 21.94 -17.76
C ARG A 4 -6.35 20.49 -18.15
N ALA A 5 -6.01 19.54 -17.27
CA ALA A 5 -6.30 18.13 -17.49
C ALA A 5 -7.82 17.88 -17.54
N GLN A 6 -8.59 18.52 -16.66
CA GLN A 6 -10.05 18.41 -16.66
C GLN A 6 -10.66 18.99 -17.95
N ARG A 7 -10.25 20.19 -18.38
CA ARG A 7 -10.73 20.76 -19.66
C ARG A 7 -10.45 19.88 -20.87
N HIS A 8 -9.32 19.15 -20.86
CA HIS A 8 -9.03 18.17 -21.90
C HIS A 8 -9.98 16.97 -21.82
N LEU A 9 -10.19 16.42 -20.61
CA LEU A 9 -11.13 15.31 -20.41
C LEU A 9 -12.57 15.68 -20.78
N ASP A 10 -12.98 16.93 -20.55
CA ASP A 10 -14.31 17.44 -20.89
C ASP A 10 -14.51 17.64 -22.40
N SER A 11 -13.42 17.79 -23.18
CA SER A 11 -13.49 17.95 -24.64
C SER A 11 -13.43 16.64 -25.43
N LEU A 12 -13.19 15.51 -24.75
CA LEU A 12 -13.23 14.17 -25.35
C LEU A 12 -14.64 13.84 -25.87
N THR A 13 -14.75 13.02 -26.92
CA THR A 13 -16.03 12.61 -27.56
C THR A 13 -16.91 11.75 -26.66
N LYS A 14 -17.43 12.35 -25.59
CA LYS A 14 -18.29 11.75 -24.57
C LYS A 14 -19.06 12.86 -23.85
N PRO A 15 -20.22 12.59 -23.23
CA PRO A 15 -20.84 13.55 -22.33
C PRO A 15 -19.90 13.91 -21.15
N PRO A 16 -19.88 15.17 -20.68
CA PRO A 16 -19.05 15.58 -19.54
C PRO A 16 -19.28 14.69 -18.31
N GLY A 17 -18.19 14.21 -17.70
CA GLY A 17 -18.22 13.34 -16.52
C GLY A 17 -18.73 11.90 -16.72
N SER A 18 -19.08 11.49 -17.95
CA SER A 18 -19.69 10.18 -18.22
C SER A 18 -18.76 8.97 -17.96
N LEU A 19 -17.45 9.16 -17.86
CA LEU A 19 -16.50 8.11 -17.45
C LEU A 19 -16.23 8.12 -15.93
N GLY A 20 -16.90 9.00 -15.19
CA GLY A 20 -16.88 9.04 -13.73
C GLY A 20 -15.47 9.08 -13.15
N ARG A 21 -15.16 8.14 -12.26
CA ARG A 21 -13.88 8.09 -11.53
C ARG A 21 -12.66 7.76 -12.40
N LEU A 22 -12.85 7.27 -13.63
CA LEU A 22 -11.71 7.14 -14.56
C LEU A 22 -11.18 8.51 -15.00
N GLU A 23 -12.05 9.52 -15.10
CA GLU A 23 -11.64 10.91 -15.38
C GLU A 23 -10.87 11.49 -14.19
N GLU A 24 -11.35 11.23 -12.97
CA GLU A 24 -10.66 11.59 -11.73
C GLU A 24 -9.25 10.99 -11.69
N LEU A 25 -9.13 9.68 -11.96
CA LEU A 25 -7.86 8.97 -11.99
C LEU A 25 -6.91 9.54 -13.06
N ALA A 26 -7.40 9.74 -14.29
CA ALA A 26 -6.62 10.32 -15.38
C ALA A 26 -6.08 11.71 -15.01
N ARG A 27 -6.95 12.57 -14.47
CA ARG A 27 -6.57 13.91 -14.00
C ARG A 27 -5.48 13.85 -12.92
N ARG A 28 -5.63 12.98 -11.92
CA ARG A 28 -4.64 12.81 -10.84
C ARG A 28 -3.29 12.33 -11.37
N LEU A 29 -3.27 11.40 -12.33
CA LEU A 29 -2.02 10.94 -12.95
C LEU A 29 -1.31 12.09 -13.69
N VAL A 30 -2.04 12.93 -14.43
CA VAL A 30 -1.51 14.14 -15.08
C VAL A 30 -0.94 15.12 -14.06
N GLU A 31 -1.65 15.35 -12.95
CA GLU A 31 -1.20 16.25 -11.89
C GLU A 31 0.12 15.80 -11.27
N ILE A 32 0.21 14.52 -10.93
CA ILE A 32 1.43 13.89 -10.41
C ILE A 32 2.58 14.04 -11.40
N ARG A 33 2.36 13.79 -12.70
CA ARG A 33 3.38 13.99 -13.75
C ARG A 33 3.62 15.45 -14.16
N GLY A 34 3.12 16.42 -13.39
CA GLY A 34 3.43 17.83 -13.61
C GLY A 34 2.71 18.46 -14.80
N GLY A 35 1.66 17.82 -15.31
CA GLY A 35 0.88 18.29 -16.47
C GLY A 35 1.24 17.59 -17.79
N ALA A 36 2.20 16.67 -17.78
CA ALA A 36 2.48 15.79 -18.91
C ALA A 36 1.35 14.77 -19.10
N ALA A 37 1.23 14.25 -20.32
CA ALA A 37 0.33 13.14 -20.61
C ALA A 37 0.69 11.92 -19.72
N PRO A 38 -0.29 11.25 -19.12
CA PRO A 38 -0.06 10.11 -18.25
C PRO A 38 0.25 8.87 -19.09
N ALA A 39 1.07 7.97 -18.54
CA ALA A 39 1.35 6.64 -19.07
C ALA A 39 1.58 5.67 -17.89
N VAL A 40 1.30 4.39 -18.10
CA VAL A 40 1.49 3.29 -17.14
C VAL A 40 2.00 2.06 -17.89
N GLU A 41 3.29 2.09 -18.21
CA GLU A 41 4.01 1.13 -19.04
C GLU A 41 4.91 0.21 -18.21
N ARG A 42 5.48 0.70 -17.11
CA ARG A 42 6.46 -0.04 -16.31
C ARG A 42 6.08 -0.06 -14.83
N PRO A 43 4.91 -0.64 -14.48
CA PRO A 43 4.48 -0.75 -13.10
C PRO A 43 5.35 -1.75 -12.32
N VAL A 44 5.63 -1.42 -11.06
CA VAL A 44 6.38 -2.28 -10.13
C VAL A 44 5.58 -2.47 -8.85
N ILE A 45 5.39 -3.71 -8.43
CA ILE A 45 4.76 -4.08 -7.15
C ILE A 45 5.86 -4.53 -6.19
N PHE A 46 5.93 -3.91 -5.02
CA PHE A 46 6.81 -4.34 -3.93
C PHE A 46 6.05 -5.30 -3.04
N THR A 47 6.61 -6.48 -2.78
CA THR A 47 6.07 -7.46 -1.83
C THR A 47 7.12 -7.65 -0.74
N PHE A 48 7.02 -6.84 0.31
CA PHE A 48 7.99 -6.84 1.41
C PHE A 48 7.57 -7.78 2.52
N ALA A 49 8.52 -8.59 2.98
CA ALA A 49 8.28 -9.61 3.99
C ALA A 49 8.96 -9.27 5.33
N GLY A 50 8.22 -9.48 6.41
CA GLY A 50 8.70 -9.26 7.77
C GLY A 50 7.84 -10.00 8.80
N ASP A 51 8.49 -10.63 9.78
CA ASP A 51 7.81 -11.33 10.87
C ASP A 51 7.58 -10.44 12.08
N HIS A 52 6.54 -10.76 12.86
CA HIS A 52 6.12 -9.96 14.01
C HIS A 52 6.17 -10.75 15.30
N GLY A 53 6.85 -10.24 16.34
CA GLY A 53 6.90 -10.89 17.65
C GLY A 53 5.56 -10.97 18.38
N VAL A 54 4.56 -10.18 17.95
CA VAL A 54 3.20 -10.22 18.51
C VAL A 54 2.48 -11.55 18.28
N VAL A 55 2.99 -12.41 17.38
CA VAL A 55 2.43 -13.75 17.17
C VAL A 55 2.47 -14.63 18.42
N GLU A 56 3.39 -14.35 19.37
CA GLU A 56 3.45 -15.01 20.68
C GLU A 56 2.15 -14.85 21.49
N GLU A 57 1.35 -13.82 21.19
CA GLU A 57 0.06 -13.56 21.85
C GLU A 57 -1.10 -14.35 21.22
N GLY A 58 -0.83 -15.22 20.23
CA GLY A 58 -1.85 -16.07 19.59
C GLY A 58 -2.90 -15.27 18.82
N VAL A 59 -2.44 -14.29 18.02
CA VAL A 59 -3.29 -13.36 17.24
C VAL A 59 -3.47 -13.76 15.77
N SER A 60 -2.91 -14.90 15.35
CA SER A 60 -2.95 -15.42 13.98
C SER A 60 -3.41 -16.87 13.97
N ALA A 61 -4.14 -17.26 12.92
CA ALA A 61 -4.49 -18.66 12.65
C ALA A 61 -3.32 -19.49 12.08
N TYR A 62 -2.27 -18.83 11.58
CA TYR A 62 -1.14 -19.48 10.92
C TYR A 62 0.14 -19.39 11.75
N PRO A 63 1.01 -20.41 11.70
CA PRO A 63 2.32 -20.37 12.36
C PRO A 63 3.26 -19.39 11.65
N GLN A 64 4.19 -18.80 12.40
CA GLN A 64 5.11 -17.74 11.91
C GLN A 64 5.94 -18.19 10.69
N VAL A 65 6.30 -19.47 10.60
CA VAL A 65 7.07 -20.04 9.46
C VAL A 65 6.38 -19.86 8.10
N VAL A 66 5.06 -19.62 8.08
CA VAL A 66 4.31 -19.36 6.83
C VAL A 66 4.83 -18.10 6.11
N THR A 67 5.37 -17.11 6.81
CA THR A 67 6.01 -15.95 6.16
C THR A 67 7.12 -16.41 5.20
N ALA A 68 8.06 -17.23 5.68
CA ALA A 68 9.14 -17.75 4.86
C ALA A 68 8.64 -18.65 3.72
N GLN A 69 7.64 -19.50 3.99
CA GLN A 69 7.05 -20.36 2.97
C GLN A 69 6.37 -19.57 1.85
N MET A 70 5.73 -18.45 2.18
CA MET A 70 5.13 -17.56 1.17
C MET A 70 6.18 -16.78 0.40
N VAL A 71 7.29 -16.37 1.03
CA VAL A 71 8.43 -15.80 0.29
C VAL A 71 8.96 -16.80 -0.74
N GLU A 72 9.09 -18.07 -0.34
CA GLU A 72 9.43 -19.14 -1.29
C GLU A 72 8.40 -19.23 -2.43
N ASN A 73 7.11 -19.17 -2.13
CA ASN A 73 6.05 -19.21 -3.14
C ASN A 73 6.10 -18.00 -4.10
N PHE A 74 6.38 -16.78 -3.61
CA PHE A 74 6.53 -15.58 -4.44
C PHE A 74 7.64 -15.74 -5.47
N LEU A 75 8.76 -16.31 -5.04
CA LEU A 75 9.95 -16.51 -5.86
C LEU A 75 9.76 -17.63 -6.90
N HIS A 76 8.89 -18.60 -6.62
CA HIS A 76 8.45 -19.60 -7.61
C HIS A 76 7.33 -19.09 -8.54
N GLY A 77 6.81 -17.88 -8.31
CA GLY A 77 5.75 -17.29 -9.13
C GLY A 77 4.35 -17.87 -8.89
N GLY A 78 4.14 -18.55 -7.76
CA GLY A 78 2.92 -19.31 -7.47
C GLY A 78 1.88 -18.58 -6.63
N ALA A 79 2.17 -17.38 -6.11
CA ALA A 79 1.23 -16.64 -5.26
C ALA A 79 0.24 -15.79 -6.07
N GLY A 80 -0.76 -15.23 -5.37
CA GLY A 80 -1.80 -14.40 -5.98
C GLY A 80 -1.21 -13.16 -6.66
N VAL A 81 -0.28 -12.48 -5.99
CA VAL A 81 0.40 -11.31 -6.58
C VAL A 81 1.18 -11.68 -7.85
N ASN A 82 1.80 -12.85 -7.93
CA ASN A 82 2.57 -13.25 -9.11
C ASN A 82 1.66 -13.42 -10.33
N VAL A 83 0.50 -14.04 -10.14
CA VAL A 83 -0.49 -14.25 -11.21
C VAL A 83 -1.02 -12.92 -11.71
N LEU A 84 -1.46 -12.05 -10.79
CA LEU A 84 -2.08 -10.77 -11.14
C LEU A 84 -1.06 -9.77 -11.69
N ALA A 85 0.14 -9.69 -11.12
CA ALA A 85 1.20 -8.81 -11.61
C ALA A 85 1.66 -9.22 -13.01
N ARG A 86 1.82 -10.53 -13.29
CA ARG A 86 2.13 -11.01 -14.63
C ARG A 86 1.06 -10.60 -15.65
N GLN A 87 -0.22 -10.73 -15.29
CA GLN A 87 -1.32 -10.29 -16.16
C GLN A 87 -1.36 -8.77 -16.37
N ALA A 88 -0.99 -8.00 -15.34
CA ALA A 88 -0.88 -6.55 -15.41
C ALA A 88 0.35 -6.05 -16.21
N GLY A 89 1.31 -6.94 -16.49
CA GLY A 89 2.63 -6.57 -17.02
C GLY A 89 3.49 -5.84 -15.98
N ALA A 90 3.26 -6.09 -14.69
CA ALA A 90 3.99 -5.49 -13.60
C ALA A 90 5.12 -6.38 -13.10
N ARG A 91 6.28 -5.77 -12.82
CA ARG A 91 7.41 -6.45 -12.16
C ARG A 91 7.09 -6.57 -10.67
N VAL A 92 7.38 -7.73 -10.07
CA VAL A 92 7.30 -7.91 -8.61
C VAL A 92 8.71 -7.85 -8.02
N VAL A 93 8.89 -7.04 -6.98
CA VAL A 93 10.12 -6.97 -6.17
C VAL A 93 9.82 -7.61 -4.83
N VAL A 94 10.38 -8.80 -4.59
CA VAL A 94 10.26 -9.50 -3.32
C VAL A 94 11.47 -9.14 -2.46
N ALA A 95 11.23 -8.60 -1.26
CA ALA A 95 12.31 -8.23 -0.35
C ALA A 95 12.05 -8.75 1.07
N ASP A 96 13.10 -9.28 1.68
CA ASP A 96 13.12 -9.69 3.07
C ASP A 96 13.69 -8.55 3.92
N LEU A 97 12.81 -7.93 4.73
CA LEU A 97 13.15 -6.84 5.65
C LEU A 97 13.25 -7.32 7.10
N GLY A 98 12.87 -8.58 7.38
CA GLY A 98 12.99 -9.16 8.70
C GLY A 98 12.16 -10.41 8.90
N VAL A 99 12.25 -11.36 7.98
CA VAL A 99 11.70 -12.71 8.16
C VAL A 99 12.55 -13.44 9.20
N ALA A 100 11.90 -13.99 10.23
CA ALA A 100 12.58 -14.60 11.38
C ALA A 100 13.23 -15.94 11.02
N THR A 101 12.64 -16.66 10.06
CA THR A 101 13.24 -17.88 9.50
C THR A 101 14.27 -17.51 8.44
N PRO A 102 15.54 -17.96 8.54
CA PRO A 102 16.55 -17.67 7.53
C PRO A 102 16.14 -18.13 6.13
N LEU A 103 16.27 -17.23 5.15
CA LEU A 103 16.02 -17.50 3.75
C LEU A 103 17.34 -17.64 2.99
N SER A 104 17.42 -18.64 2.11
CA SER A 104 18.60 -18.85 1.27
C SER A 104 18.71 -17.76 0.21
N ALA A 105 19.90 -17.17 0.07
CA ALA A 105 20.16 -16.17 -0.97
C ALA A 105 19.97 -16.79 -2.36
N ARG A 106 19.15 -16.15 -3.20
CA ARG A 106 18.95 -16.53 -4.61
C ARG A 106 18.44 -15.37 -5.45
N ALA A 107 18.52 -15.52 -6.76
CA ALA A 107 17.96 -14.56 -7.70
C ALA A 107 16.47 -14.30 -7.43
N GLY A 108 16.06 -13.04 -7.53
CA GLY A 108 14.68 -12.61 -7.30
C GLY A 108 14.34 -12.23 -5.85
N LEU A 109 15.16 -12.60 -4.87
CA LEU A 109 15.02 -12.16 -3.48
C LEU A 109 16.00 -11.05 -3.16
N VAL A 110 15.48 -9.89 -2.75
CA VAL A 110 16.28 -8.81 -2.18
C VAL A 110 16.40 -9.05 -0.67
N SER A 111 17.60 -9.34 -0.18
CA SER A 111 17.85 -9.46 1.26
C SER A 111 18.30 -8.12 1.84
N ARG A 112 17.48 -7.53 2.72
CA ARG A 112 17.72 -6.24 3.41
C ARG A 112 17.19 -6.30 4.84
N ARG A 113 17.48 -7.41 5.54
CA ARG A 113 16.95 -7.68 6.86
C ARG A 113 17.43 -6.64 7.88
N VAL A 114 16.49 -6.07 8.62
CA VAL A 114 16.77 -5.16 9.74
C VAL A 114 17.03 -5.95 11.04
N ALA A 115 16.24 -6.99 11.28
CA ALA A 115 16.42 -7.99 12.34
C ALA A 115 15.58 -9.24 12.04
N ASP A 116 15.71 -10.29 12.85
CA ASP A 116 14.93 -11.53 12.72
C ASP A 116 13.52 -11.36 13.31
N GLY A 117 12.70 -10.57 12.62
CA GLY A 117 11.36 -10.17 13.06
C GLY A 117 11.34 -9.04 14.09
N THR A 118 10.19 -8.37 14.21
CA THR A 118 10.00 -7.35 15.24
C THR A 118 9.84 -7.96 16.62
N ARG A 119 10.08 -7.17 17.66
CA ARG A 119 9.74 -7.54 19.05
C ARG A 119 8.23 -7.53 19.25
N ASN A 120 7.79 -8.21 20.30
CA ASN A 120 6.37 -8.28 20.67
C ASN A 120 5.86 -6.92 21.17
N ILE A 121 5.01 -6.27 20.36
CA ILE A 121 4.43 -4.94 20.65
C ILE A 121 3.60 -4.88 21.94
N ALA A 122 3.08 -6.02 22.42
CA ALA A 122 2.35 -6.09 23.69
C ALA A 122 3.27 -5.98 24.91
N ARG A 123 4.57 -6.21 24.74
CA ARG A 123 5.57 -6.24 25.81
C ARG A 123 6.53 -5.04 25.79
N GLY A 124 6.57 -4.29 24.70
CA GLY A 124 7.45 -3.14 24.49
C GLY A 124 7.44 -2.72 23.01
N PRO A 125 8.39 -1.86 22.59
CA PRO A 125 8.37 -1.33 21.23
C PRO A 125 8.77 -2.40 20.21
N ALA A 126 8.10 -2.40 19.05
CA ALA A 126 8.34 -3.31 17.92
C ALA A 126 9.82 -3.35 17.51
N MET A 127 10.45 -2.18 17.44
CA MET A 127 11.83 -1.99 17.00
C MET A 127 12.43 -0.72 17.63
N THR A 128 13.73 -0.51 17.52
CA THR A 128 14.32 0.78 17.93
C THR A 128 14.00 1.84 16.88
N ARG A 129 14.15 3.12 17.23
CA ARG A 129 13.94 4.21 16.28
C ARG A 129 14.90 4.12 15.09
N GLU A 130 16.15 3.73 15.33
CA GLU A 130 17.17 3.54 14.30
C GLU A 130 16.79 2.40 13.35
N GLN A 131 16.23 1.31 13.87
CA GLN A 131 15.72 0.22 13.05
C GLN A 131 14.51 0.64 12.20
N ALA A 132 13.63 1.50 12.75
CA ALA A 132 12.51 2.06 12.01
C ALA A 132 12.98 2.98 10.86
N VAL A 133 14.01 3.81 11.11
CA VAL A 133 14.67 4.61 10.06
C VAL A 133 15.27 3.69 8.99
N ALA A 134 16.06 2.68 9.39
CA ALA A 134 16.69 1.75 8.46
C ALA A 134 15.66 1.00 7.59
N ALA A 135 14.51 0.60 8.16
CA ALA A 135 13.43 -0.02 7.40
C ALA A 135 12.87 0.91 6.32
N ILE A 136 12.64 2.19 6.66
CA ILE A 136 12.17 3.21 5.71
C ILE A 136 13.21 3.46 4.63
N GLU A 137 14.47 3.65 5.00
CA GLU A 137 15.57 3.90 4.06
C GLU A 137 15.72 2.75 3.06
N VAL A 138 15.69 1.50 3.51
CA VAL A 138 15.69 0.31 2.63
C VAL A 138 14.55 0.39 1.60
N GLY A 139 13.34 0.72 2.04
CA GLY A 139 12.19 0.85 1.15
C GLY A 139 12.36 1.96 0.12
N ALA A 140 12.87 3.11 0.56
CA ALA A 140 13.14 4.25 -0.30
C ALA A 140 14.21 3.93 -1.34
N GLU A 141 15.35 3.35 -0.93
CA GLU A 141 16.43 2.94 -1.83
C GLU A 141 15.96 1.97 -2.93
N LEU A 142 15.14 0.97 -2.56
CA LEU A 142 14.60 0.00 -3.52
C LEU A 142 13.63 0.65 -4.50
N ALA A 143 12.83 1.61 -4.03
CA ALA A 143 11.93 2.39 -4.89
C ALA A 143 12.71 3.29 -5.84
N GLU A 144 13.69 4.04 -5.34
CA GLU A 144 14.54 4.93 -6.13
C GLU A 144 15.28 4.16 -7.22
N ALA A 145 15.81 2.96 -6.90
CA ALA A 145 16.47 2.12 -7.89
C ALA A 145 15.55 1.74 -9.05
N VAL A 146 14.31 1.29 -8.79
CA VAL A 146 13.41 0.92 -9.88
C VAL A 146 12.84 2.15 -10.62
N ILE A 147 12.68 3.28 -9.94
CA ILE A 147 12.29 4.55 -10.55
C ILE A 147 13.38 5.03 -11.51
N ALA A 148 14.65 4.95 -11.11
CA ALA A 148 15.80 5.25 -11.97
C ALA A 148 15.85 4.30 -13.18
N ASP A 149 15.44 3.04 -13.00
CA ASP A 149 15.27 2.10 -14.09
C ASP A 149 14.07 2.41 -14.99
N GLY A 150 13.19 3.35 -14.62
CA GLY A 150 12.04 3.82 -15.41
C GLY A 150 10.67 3.34 -14.93
N ALA A 151 10.54 2.88 -13.69
CA ALA A 151 9.24 2.57 -13.10
C ALA A 151 8.34 3.80 -13.07
N ASP A 152 7.08 3.63 -13.47
CA ASP A 152 6.16 4.75 -13.68
C ASP A 152 4.88 4.65 -12.84
N LEU A 153 4.71 3.55 -12.11
CA LEU A 153 3.69 3.34 -11.08
C LEU A 153 4.25 2.32 -10.07
N LEU A 154 4.13 2.62 -8.78
CA LEU A 154 4.54 1.71 -7.70
C LEU A 154 3.30 1.10 -7.03
N GLY A 155 3.35 -0.15 -6.61
CA GLY A 155 2.33 -0.81 -5.81
C GLY A 155 2.91 -1.32 -4.50
N LEU A 156 2.20 -1.13 -3.40
CA LEU A 156 2.62 -1.58 -2.08
C LEU A 156 1.95 -2.91 -1.73
N GLY A 157 2.75 -3.90 -1.35
CA GLY A 157 2.31 -5.24 -0.99
C GLY A 157 3.21 -5.82 0.10
N GLU A 158 2.66 -6.72 0.90
CA GLU A 158 3.33 -7.22 2.10
C GLU A 158 3.13 -8.71 2.31
N MET A 159 3.95 -9.28 3.17
CA MET A 159 3.76 -10.61 3.72
C MET A 159 4.33 -10.68 5.13
N GLY A 160 3.50 -11.02 6.11
CA GLY A 160 3.98 -11.16 7.48
C GLY A 160 2.92 -11.74 8.39
N ILE A 161 3.23 -12.85 9.05
CA ILE A 161 2.32 -13.39 10.04
C ILE A 161 2.28 -12.46 11.26
N GLY A 162 1.06 -12.03 11.63
CA GLY A 162 0.80 -11.11 12.74
C GLY A 162 0.70 -9.63 12.35
N ASN A 163 1.01 -9.28 11.11
CA ASN A 163 1.09 -7.88 10.69
C ASN A 163 -0.24 -7.12 10.67
N THR A 164 -1.39 -7.80 10.52
CA THR A 164 -2.70 -7.14 10.66
C THR A 164 -2.93 -6.63 12.08
N THR A 165 -2.29 -7.22 13.10
CA THR A 165 -2.28 -6.70 14.48
C THR A 165 -1.45 -5.41 14.55
N ALA A 166 -0.26 -5.39 13.96
CA ALA A 166 0.57 -4.19 13.87
C ALA A 166 -0.13 -3.07 13.08
N ALA A 167 -0.75 -3.38 11.93
CA ALA A 167 -1.53 -2.44 11.13
C ALA A 167 -2.73 -1.87 11.90
N SER A 168 -3.40 -2.69 12.72
CA SER A 168 -4.48 -2.23 13.61
C SER A 168 -3.96 -1.24 14.66
N ALA A 169 -2.81 -1.53 15.28
CA ALA A 169 -2.18 -0.64 16.25
C ALA A 169 -1.72 0.69 15.62
N VAL A 170 -1.04 0.63 14.46
CA VAL A 170 -0.65 1.83 13.68
C VAL A 170 -1.88 2.68 13.33
N THR A 171 -2.93 2.04 12.83
CA THR A 171 -4.16 2.74 12.43
C THR A 171 -4.85 3.39 13.62
N ALA A 172 -5.02 2.67 14.73
CA ALA A 172 -5.59 3.23 15.95
C ALA A 172 -4.76 4.41 16.49
N ALA A 173 -3.43 4.27 16.53
CA ALA A 173 -2.52 5.32 17.01
C ALA A 173 -2.67 6.62 16.20
N ILE A 174 -2.62 6.53 14.87
CA ILE A 174 -2.64 7.71 13.99
C ILE A 174 -4.04 8.31 13.88
N THR A 175 -5.06 7.48 13.70
CA THR A 175 -6.42 7.95 13.43
C THR A 175 -7.19 8.33 14.70
N GLY A 176 -6.79 7.79 15.86
CA GLY A 176 -7.54 7.89 17.12
C GLY A 176 -8.83 7.04 17.13
N ALA A 177 -9.04 6.18 16.12
CA ALA A 177 -10.19 5.30 16.08
C ALA A 177 -10.15 4.24 17.20
N PRO A 178 -11.32 3.80 17.72
CA PRO A 178 -11.39 2.72 18.69
C PRO A 178 -10.71 1.44 18.17
N VAL A 179 -10.01 0.73 19.06
CA VAL A 179 -9.25 -0.48 18.71
C VAL A 179 -10.16 -1.56 18.11
N GLU A 180 -11.36 -1.71 18.67
CA GLU A 180 -12.39 -2.63 18.20
C GLU A 180 -12.83 -2.33 16.77
N ALA A 181 -12.86 -1.05 16.39
CA ALA A 181 -13.30 -0.60 15.07
C ALA A 181 -12.24 -0.81 13.99
N VAL A 182 -10.96 -0.94 14.36
CA VAL A 182 -9.86 -1.12 13.40
C VAL A 182 -9.28 -2.53 13.39
N THR A 183 -9.64 -3.37 14.36
CA THR A 183 -9.11 -4.72 14.47
C THR A 183 -10.02 -5.72 13.77
N GLY A 184 -9.55 -6.24 12.63
CA GLY A 184 -10.23 -7.26 11.84
C GLY A 184 -9.88 -8.70 12.20
N ARG A 185 -10.57 -9.63 11.52
CA ARG A 185 -10.31 -11.07 11.63
C ARG A 185 -9.09 -11.52 10.82
N GLY A 186 -8.57 -10.68 9.92
CA GLY A 186 -7.39 -10.96 9.10
C GLY A 186 -7.50 -12.29 8.35
N THR A 187 -6.70 -13.26 8.79
CA THR A 187 -6.61 -14.60 8.20
C THR A 187 -7.83 -15.49 8.42
N GLY A 188 -8.89 -14.98 9.07
CA GLY A 188 -10.15 -15.69 9.29
C GLY A 188 -10.31 -16.29 10.68
N ILE A 189 -9.80 -15.59 11.71
CA ILE A 189 -9.85 -16.04 13.11
C ILE A 189 -11.27 -16.03 13.71
N ASP A 190 -11.49 -16.85 14.75
CA ASP A 190 -12.76 -16.91 15.49
C ASP A 190 -12.97 -15.70 16.43
N ASP A 191 -14.15 -15.63 17.06
CA ASP A 191 -14.53 -14.51 17.94
C ASP A 191 -13.63 -14.38 19.17
N ALA A 192 -13.21 -15.52 19.74
CA ALA A 192 -12.35 -15.54 20.91
C ALA A 192 -10.95 -14.99 20.58
N THR A 193 -10.39 -15.42 19.45
CA THR A 193 -9.09 -14.95 18.95
C THR A 193 -9.18 -13.49 18.51
N TRP A 194 -10.29 -13.06 17.89
CA TRP A 194 -10.52 -11.66 17.57
C TRP A 194 -10.56 -10.77 18.83
N ARG A 195 -11.29 -11.16 19.88
CA ARG A 195 -11.29 -10.42 21.17
C ARG A 195 -9.90 -10.34 21.79
N ARG A 196 -9.13 -11.43 21.73
CA ARG A 196 -7.73 -11.43 22.18
C ARG A 196 -6.90 -10.45 21.37
N LYS A 197 -7.07 -10.42 20.05
CA LYS A 197 -6.36 -9.48 19.17
C LYS A 197 -6.68 -8.01 19.51
N VAL A 198 -7.95 -7.70 19.76
CA VAL A 198 -8.38 -6.37 20.25
C VAL A 198 -7.67 -6.02 21.56
N GLU A 199 -7.67 -6.93 22.54
CA GLU A 199 -6.98 -6.73 23.82
C GLU A 199 -5.47 -6.48 23.61
N VAL A 200 -4.83 -7.30 22.78
CA VAL A 200 -3.40 -7.19 22.45
C VAL A 200 -3.07 -5.83 21.84
N VAL A 201 -3.88 -5.34 20.90
CA VAL A 201 -3.69 -4.01 20.30
C VAL A 201 -3.86 -2.91 21.35
N GLY A 202 -4.90 -3.00 22.19
CA GLY A 202 -5.11 -2.05 23.28
C GLY A 202 -3.95 -1.99 24.27
N ARG A 203 -3.42 -3.16 24.67
CA ARG A 203 -2.23 -3.25 25.54
C ARG A 203 -0.99 -2.68 24.88
N ALA A 204 -0.78 -2.96 23.59
CA ALA A 204 0.37 -2.43 22.85
C ALA A 204 0.37 -0.90 22.80
N LEU A 205 -0.79 -0.27 22.56
CA LEU A 205 -0.93 1.19 22.57
C LEU A 205 -0.72 1.77 23.98
N ALA A 206 -1.30 1.16 25.01
CA ALA A 206 -1.15 1.62 26.39
C ALA A 206 0.29 1.51 26.91
N ARG A 207 1.02 0.47 26.48
CA ARG A 207 2.41 0.19 26.89
C ARG A 207 3.40 1.11 26.20
N ASN A 208 3.25 1.31 24.89
CA ASN A 208 4.23 2.06 24.10
C ASN A 208 3.91 3.56 24.01
N ARG A 209 2.63 3.94 24.11
CA ARG A 209 2.15 5.32 24.06
C ARG A 209 2.73 6.13 22.88
N PRO A 210 2.60 5.62 21.63
CA PRO A 210 3.21 6.27 20.48
C PRO A 210 2.64 7.69 20.29
N ASP A 211 3.51 8.63 19.95
CA ASP A 211 3.10 9.98 19.53
C ASP A 211 2.54 9.93 18.11
N ARG A 212 1.23 10.11 17.98
CA ARG A 212 0.53 10.12 16.68
C ARG A 212 1.06 11.17 15.69
N ALA A 213 1.72 12.23 16.16
CA ALA A 213 2.29 13.27 15.31
C ALA A 213 3.67 12.89 14.75
N ASP A 214 4.34 11.89 15.34
CA ASP A 214 5.61 11.37 14.89
C ASP A 214 5.43 9.98 14.26
N GLY A 215 5.29 9.94 12.93
CA GLY A 215 5.11 8.69 12.19
C GLY A 215 6.27 7.69 12.39
N LEU A 216 7.48 8.16 12.69
CA LEU A 216 8.63 7.30 12.98
C LEU A 216 8.51 6.68 14.38
N ASP A 217 7.98 7.43 15.36
CA ASP A 217 7.69 6.90 16.69
C ASP A 217 6.56 5.86 16.67
N VAL A 218 5.48 6.12 15.92
CA VAL A 218 4.41 5.13 15.71
C VAL A 218 4.96 3.84 15.09
N LEU A 219 5.79 3.96 14.04
CA LEU A 219 6.42 2.81 13.39
C LEU A 219 7.30 2.02 14.36
N ALA A 220 8.19 2.71 15.09
CA ALA A 220 9.11 2.08 16.04
C ALA A 220 8.38 1.38 17.18
N SER A 221 7.28 1.99 17.65
CA SER A 221 6.49 1.51 18.78
C SER A 221 5.64 0.29 18.44
N VAL A 222 4.84 0.36 17.37
CA VAL A 222 3.77 -0.62 17.11
C VAL A 222 3.67 -1.11 15.66
N GLY A 223 4.66 -0.78 14.82
CA GLY A 223 4.67 -1.16 13.41
C GLY A 223 5.41 -2.48 13.10
N GLY A 224 5.85 -2.59 11.84
CA GLY A 224 6.54 -3.75 11.24
C GLY A 224 7.68 -3.29 10.34
N PHE A 225 8.72 -4.11 10.16
CA PHE A 225 9.82 -3.76 9.27
C PHE A 225 9.34 -3.62 7.81
N GLU A 226 8.46 -4.51 7.37
CA GLU A 226 7.84 -4.45 6.05
C GLU A 226 6.91 -3.22 5.93
N ILE A 227 6.19 -2.85 7.00
CA ILE A 227 5.38 -1.61 7.02
C ILE A 227 6.29 -0.38 6.86
N GLY A 228 7.44 -0.35 7.55
CA GLY A 228 8.44 0.70 7.42
C GLY A 228 9.00 0.79 6.01
N GLY A 229 9.38 -0.34 5.41
CA GLY A 229 9.82 -0.40 4.02
C GLY A 229 8.78 0.11 3.04
N LEU A 230 7.51 -0.30 3.19
CA LEU A 230 6.44 0.19 2.32
C LEU A 230 6.17 1.70 2.50
N ALA A 231 6.35 2.23 3.71
CA ALA A 231 6.30 3.67 3.94
C ALA A 231 7.46 4.38 3.21
N GLY A 232 8.66 3.79 3.21
CA GLY A 232 9.80 4.24 2.40
C GLY A 232 9.50 4.28 0.91
N VAL A 233 8.89 3.22 0.36
CA VAL A 233 8.45 3.19 -1.05
C VAL A 233 7.46 4.31 -1.35
N ALA A 234 6.49 4.55 -0.46
CA ALA A 234 5.52 5.62 -0.59
C ALA A 234 6.17 7.01 -0.59
N LEU A 235 7.13 7.23 0.31
CA LEU A 235 7.89 8.49 0.42
C LEU A 235 8.75 8.73 -0.83
N ALA A 236 9.48 7.73 -1.30
CA ALA A 236 10.27 7.81 -2.52
C ALA A 236 9.39 8.07 -3.76
N GLY A 237 8.26 7.36 -3.88
CA GLY A 237 7.28 7.62 -4.94
C GLY A 237 6.80 9.08 -4.93
N ALA A 238 6.49 9.62 -3.75
CA ALA A 238 6.13 11.03 -3.61
C ALA A 238 7.25 12.00 -3.99
N ALA A 239 8.48 11.76 -3.50
CA ALA A 239 9.65 12.59 -3.79
C ALA A 239 9.96 12.64 -5.30
N HIS A 240 9.81 11.52 -6.00
CA HIS A 240 10.06 11.38 -7.43
C HIS A 240 8.82 11.61 -8.31
N ARG A 241 7.68 11.99 -7.72
CA ARG A 241 6.41 12.21 -8.42
C ARG A 241 5.94 11.00 -9.22
N VAL A 242 6.11 9.81 -8.66
CA VAL A 242 5.60 8.54 -9.19
C VAL A 242 4.36 8.15 -8.39
N PRO A 243 3.22 7.84 -9.05
CA PRO A 243 2.00 7.41 -8.37
C PRO A 243 2.21 6.09 -7.62
N VAL A 244 1.63 5.99 -6.42
CA VAL A 244 1.76 4.81 -5.55
C VAL A 244 0.38 4.25 -5.22
N ALA A 245 0.15 2.97 -5.56
CA ALA A 245 -1.06 2.24 -5.27
C ALA A 245 -0.94 1.49 -3.93
N LEU A 246 -1.80 1.83 -2.98
CA LEU A 246 -1.98 1.11 -1.73
C LEU A 246 -2.82 -0.13 -2.01
N ASP A 247 -2.36 -1.30 -1.59
CA ASP A 247 -3.11 -2.55 -1.71
C ASP A 247 -4.26 -2.63 -0.70
N GLY A 248 -4.10 -3.44 0.35
CA GLY A 248 -5.08 -3.63 1.40
C GLY A 248 -4.70 -2.92 2.70
N PHE A 249 -5.25 -3.42 3.82
CA PHE A 249 -5.15 -2.78 5.11
C PHE A 249 -3.72 -2.49 5.58
N VAL A 250 -2.81 -3.47 5.49
CA VAL A 250 -1.43 -3.33 5.98
C VAL A 250 -0.63 -2.34 5.12
N ALA A 251 -0.78 -2.40 3.79
CA ALA A 251 -0.18 -1.43 2.88
C ALA A 251 -0.70 0.00 3.13
N THR A 252 -1.98 0.15 3.47
CA THR A 252 -2.56 1.45 3.84
C THR A 252 -2.06 1.94 5.19
N ALA A 253 -1.77 1.06 6.15
CA ALA A 253 -1.08 1.44 7.39
C ALA A 253 0.32 1.99 7.12
N ALA A 254 1.06 1.44 6.16
CA ALA A 254 2.31 2.03 5.70
C ALA A 254 2.11 3.42 5.06
N GLY A 255 1.02 3.60 4.30
CA GLY A 255 0.59 4.90 3.79
C GLY A 255 0.30 5.94 4.89
N LEU A 256 -0.32 5.53 6.00
CA LEU A 256 -0.52 6.39 7.17
C LEU A 256 0.82 6.85 7.76
N ILE A 257 1.78 5.93 7.94
CA ILE A 257 3.13 6.26 8.43
C ILE A 257 3.82 7.26 7.49
N ALA A 258 3.79 7.01 6.18
CA ALA A 258 4.38 7.91 5.19
C ALA A 258 3.76 9.32 5.23
N VAL A 259 2.45 9.43 5.39
CA VAL A 259 1.75 10.72 5.47
C VAL A 259 1.98 11.42 6.81
N ALA A 260 2.12 10.67 7.91
CA ALA A 260 2.50 11.23 9.20
C ALA A 260 3.92 11.82 9.18
N ILE A 261 4.86 11.18 8.46
CA ILE A 261 6.23 11.68 8.26
C ILE A 261 6.25 12.87 7.29
N ALA A 262 5.56 12.74 6.15
CA ALA A 262 5.53 13.75 5.11
C ALA A 262 4.09 13.92 4.56
N PRO A 263 3.31 14.89 5.05
CA PRO A 263 1.90 15.06 4.66
C PRO A 263 1.68 15.20 3.15
N ALA A 264 2.66 15.74 2.42
CA ALA A 264 2.60 15.86 0.96
C ALA A 264 2.56 14.52 0.22
N ALA A 265 3.03 13.42 0.84
CA ALA A 265 3.01 12.09 0.25
C ALA A 265 1.59 11.65 -0.12
N ARG A 266 0.59 12.09 0.64
CA ARG A 266 -0.84 11.83 0.41
C ARG A 266 -1.28 12.07 -1.03
N HIS A 267 -0.76 13.12 -1.68
CA HIS A 267 -1.16 13.48 -3.04
C HIS A 267 -0.83 12.39 -4.08
N PHE A 268 0.18 11.57 -3.79
CA PHE A 268 0.71 10.53 -4.68
C PHE A 268 0.09 9.15 -4.43
N LEU A 269 -0.70 9.00 -3.35
CA LEU A 269 -1.29 7.74 -2.96
C LEU A 269 -2.66 7.50 -3.63
N PHE A 270 -2.88 6.28 -4.10
CA PHE A 270 -4.14 5.79 -4.63
C PHE A 270 -4.58 4.56 -3.84
N ALA A 271 -5.84 4.53 -3.41
CA ALA A 271 -6.41 3.33 -2.79
C ALA A 271 -6.85 2.36 -3.89
N SER A 272 -6.16 1.23 -4.04
CA SER A 272 -6.48 0.27 -5.12
C SER A 272 -7.89 -0.30 -4.96
N HIS A 273 -8.16 -0.92 -3.82
CA HIS A 273 -9.40 -1.62 -3.52
C HIS A 273 -9.84 -1.40 -2.08
N ARG A 274 -11.13 -1.62 -1.82
CA ARG A 274 -11.69 -1.71 -0.48
C ARG A 274 -11.49 -3.12 0.05
N SER A 275 -10.49 -3.29 0.90
CA SER A 275 -10.36 -4.52 1.69
C SER A 275 -11.53 -4.68 2.67
N VAL A 276 -11.91 -5.93 2.99
CA VAL A 276 -12.93 -6.23 3.99
C VAL A 276 -12.46 -6.07 5.44
N GLU A 277 -11.16 -5.84 5.65
CA GLU A 277 -10.64 -5.55 7.00
C GLU A 277 -11.19 -4.20 7.49
N PRO A 278 -11.85 -4.15 8.65
CA PRO A 278 -12.58 -2.96 9.11
C PRO A 278 -11.70 -1.73 9.31
N GLY A 279 -10.45 -1.93 9.78
CA GLY A 279 -9.48 -0.85 9.93
C GLY A 279 -9.09 -0.17 8.63
N HIS A 280 -9.29 -0.82 7.48
CA HIS A 280 -8.96 -0.24 6.20
C HIS A 280 -9.85 0.98 5.89
N ALA A 281 -11.14 0.93 6.21
CA ALA A 281 -12.04 2.06 6.03
C ALA A 281 -11.64 3.27 6.89
N ALA A 282 -11.25 3.04 8.14
CA ALA A 282 -10.76 4.09 9.03
C ALA A 282 -9.46 4.73 8.51
N ALA A 283 -8.52 3.90 8.05
CA ALA A 283 -7.26 4.37 7.49
C ALA A 283 -7.47 5.19 6.21
N LEU A 284 -8.30 4.70 5.29
CA LEU A 284 -8.66 5.39 4.05
C LEU A 284 -9.41 6.70 4.30
N GLY A 285 -10.32 6.71 5.28
CA GLY A 285 -11.03 7.91 5.71
C GLY A 285 -10.08 8.99 6.23
N HIS A 286 -9.11 8.60 7.07
CA HIS A 286 -8.08 9.51 7.57
C HIS A 286 -7.18 10.06 6.44
N LEU A 287 -6.82 9.21 5.48
CA LEU A 287 -6.10 9.61 4.26
C LEU A 287 -7.00 10.35 3.26
N GLY A 288 -8.31 10.42 3.48
CA GLY A 288 -9.31 10.89 2.52
C GLY A 288 -9.09 10.34 1.11
N LEU A 289 -8.93 9.02 1.00
CA LEU A 289 -8.79 8.29 -0.25
C LEU A 289 -10.00 7.37 -0.44
N GLU A 290 -10.60 7.40 -1.63
CA GLU A 290 -11.68 6.48 -2.00
C GLU A 290 -11.12 5.34 -2.88
N PRO A 291 -11.32 4.07 -2.52
CA PRO A 291 -10.81 2.94 -3.31
C PRO A 291 -11.52 2.78 -4.66
N TYR A 292 -10.80 2.31 -5.69
CA TYR A 292 -11.36 2.16 -7.05
C TYR A 292 -12.06 0.83 -7.30
N LEU A 293 -11.77 -0.19 -6.50
CA LEU A 293 -12.33 -1.53 -6.61
C LEU A 293 -13.01 -1.92 -5.29
N ASP A 294 -14.13 -2.64 -5.36
CA ASP A 294 -14.78 -3.26 -4.20
C ASP A 294 -15.12 -4.71 -4.57
N LEU A 295 -14.17 -5.61 -4.30
CA LEU A 295 -14.22 -7.03 -4.70
C LEU A 295 -14.25 -7.97 -3.48
N GLY A 296 -14.42 -7.43 -2.27
CA GLY A 296 -14.35 -8.22 -1.05
C GLY A 296 -12.99 -8.86 -0.77
N MET A 297 -11.89 -8.26 -1.26
CA MET A 297 -10.54 -8.80 -1.15
C MET A 297 -9.92 -8.58 0.24
N ARG A 298 -9.05 -9.51 0.66
CA ARG A 298 -8.30 -9.44 1.93
C ARG A 298 -7.04 -10.30 1.94
N LEU A 299 -6.49 -10.58 0.76
CA LEU A 299 -5.30 -11.43 0.63
C LEU A 299 -4.03 -10.66 1.05
N GLY A 300 -3.89 -9.41 0.60
CA GLY A 300 -2.65 -8.66 0.75
C GLY A 300 -1.71 -8.91 -0.43
N GLU A 301 -0.41 -9.00 -0.15
CA GLU A 301 0.67 -9.30 -1.11
C GLU A 301 0.93 -8.23 -2.18
N GLY A 302 0.05 -7.23 -2.33
CA GLY A 302 0.05 -6.30 -3.47
C GLY A 302 -0.96 -6.68 -4.56
N THR A 303 -1.88 -7.60 -4.27
CA THR A 303 -2.83 -8.17 -5.26
C THR A 303 -3.83 -7.16 -5.82
N GLY A 304 -4.42 -6.32 -4.97
CA GLY A 304 -5.28 -5.22 -5.38
C GLY A 304 -4.50 -4.10 -6.08
N ALA A 305 -3.26 -3.82 -5.65
CA ALA A 305 -2.38 -2.89 -6.36
C ALA A 305 -2.09 -3.38 -7.80
N ALA A 306 -1.87 -4.69 -8.00
CA ALA A 306 -1.72 -5.28 -9.32
C ALA A 306 -2.99 -5.12 -10.19
N LEU A 307 -4.18 -5.30 -9.61
CA LEU A 307 -5.44 -5.05 -10.34
C LEU A 307 -5.63 -3.57 -10.70
N PHE A 308 -5.24 -2.65 -9.81
CA PHE A 308 -5.33 -1.22 -10.03
C PHE A 308 -4.49 -0.74 -11.23
N VAL A 309 -3.39 -1.43 -11.56
CA VAL A 309 -2.60 -1.15 -12.78
C VAL A 309 -3.48 -1.07 -14.03
N HIS A 310 -4.45 -1.97 -14.16
CA HIS A 310 -5.36 -1.99 -15.32
C HIS A 310 -6.23 -0.73 -15.38
N LEU A 311 -6.75 -0.27 -14.24
CA LEU A 311 -7.54 0.95 -14.16
C LEU A 311 -6.69 2.20 -14.43
N ALA A 312 -5.48 2.25 -13.87
CA ALA A 312 -4.55 3.35 -14.11
C ALA A 312 -4.14 3.45 -15.58
N ARG A 313 -3.89 2.31 -16.25
CA ARG A 313 -3.62 2.25 -17.68
C ARG A 313 -4.82 2.65 -18.52
N ALA A 314 -6.03 2.19 -18.18
CA ALA A 314 -7.26 2.60 -18.86
C ALA A 314 -7.49 4.11 -18.75
N ALA A 315 -7.34 4.68 -17.55
CA ALA A 315 -7.45 6.12 -17.32
C ALA A 315 -6.40 6.92 -18.11
N ALA A 316 -5.15 6.44 -18.15
CA ALA A 316 -4.11 7.07 -18.94
C ALA A 316 -4.45 7.07 -20.45
N ARG A 317 -4.91 5.93 -20.99
CA ARG A 317 -5.28 5.80 -22.40
C ARG A 317 -6.52 6.60 -22.77
N ILE A 318 -7.51 6.68 -21.89
CA ILE A 318 -8.66 7.58 -22.06
C ILE A 318 -8.18 9.01 -22.28
N TYR A 319 -7.22 9.47 -21.48
CA TYR A 319 -6.66 10.81 -21.62
C TYR A 319 -5.89 11.01 -22.93
N THR A 320 -5.12 10.00 -23.39
CA THR A 320 -4.18 10.16 -24.49
C THR A 320 -4.70 9.73 -25.86
N GLU A 321 -5.66 8.80 -25.92
CA GLU A 321 -6.09 8.13 -27.16
C GLU A 321 -7.52 8.51 -27.58
N MET A 322 -8.40 8.91 -26.66
CA MET A 322 -9.73 9.35 -27.06
C MET A 322 -9.65 10.63 -27.89
N ALA A 323 -10.40 10.67 -28.97
CA ALA A 323 -10.55 11.87 -29.79
C ALA A 323 -11.32 12.95 -29.02
N THR A 324 -11.03 14.21 -29.36
CA THR A 324 -11.89 15.35 -28.98
C THR A 324 -13.05 15.48 -29.96
N PHE A 325 -14.15 16.12 -29.54
CA PHE A 325 -15.28 16.46 -30.45
C PHE A 325 -14.78 17.11 -31.75
N LYS A 326 -13.91 18.12 -31.59
CA LYS A 326 -13.25 18.82 -32.70
C LYS A 326 -12.47 17.88 -33.64
N SER A 327 -11.62 17.00 -33.11
CA SER A 327 -10.80 16.11 -33.95
C SER A 327 -11.59 14.98 -34.61
N ALA A 328 -12.72 14.58 -34.03
CA ALA A 328 -13.58 13.55 -34.57
C ALA A 328 -14.65 14.09 -35.54
N GLY A 329 -14.80 15.41 -35.63
CA GLY A 329 -15.89 16.03 -36.42
C GLY A 329 -17.27 15.70 -35.86
N VAL A 330 -17.38 15.51 -34.54
CA VAL A 330 -18.64 15.28 -33.85
C VAL A 330 -19.12 16.62 -33.31
N ASP A 331 -20.37 16.98 -33.59
CA ASP A 331 -20.96 18.21 -33.08
C ASP A 331 -20.96 18.22 -31.55
N GLU A 332 -20.42 19.30 -30.98
CA GLU A 332 -20.65 19.61 -29.57
C GLU A 332 -22.14 19.93 -29.40
N ARG A 333 -22.76 19.48 -28.29
CA ARG A 333 -24.16 19.83 -28.01
C ARG A 333 -24.31 21.36 -28.11
N CYS A 334 -25.29 21.81 -28.89
CA CYS A 334 -25.82 23.16 -28.72
C CYS A 334 -26.41 23.23 -27.30
N GLU A 335 -25.87 24.10 -26.44
CA GLU A 335 -26.51 24.40 -25.16
C GLU A 335 -27.92 24.93 -25.44
N ALA A 336 -28.91 24.37 -24.74
CA ALA A 336 -30.29 24.84 -24.70
C ALA A 336 -30.57 25.44 -23.32
#